data_AF-A0A957EE86-F1
#
_entry.id   AF-A0A957EE86-F1
#
_cell.length_a   1.000
_cell.length_b   1.000
_cell.length_c   1.000
_cell.angle_alpha   90.00
_cell.angle_beta   90.00
_cell.angle_gamma   90.00
#
_symmetry.space_group_name_H-M   'P 1'
#
loop_
_entity.id
_entity.type
_entity.pdbx_description
1 polymer ?
#
loop_
_entity_poly.entity_id
_entity_poly.type
_entity_poly.pdbx_seq_one_letter_code
_entity_poly.pdbx_strand_id
1 'polypeptide(L)'
;VTVLLQGRQPKLPDYPMCIECKLHENICVYERGQVCLGPITRAGCNAVCPAYGYGCEGCRGLVSAPNMESFQEVLAQHGLSQSEIDEKLSLFLTNQTLLEKELVHG
;
A
#
# COMPACT_ATOMS: atom_id res chain seq x y z
N VAL A 1 5.72 9.01 20.72
CA VAL A 1 5.12 10.05 21.61
C VAL A 1 6.09 11.17 21.96
N THR A 2 7.42 10.95 21.97
CA THR A 2 8.44 11.93 22.34
C THR A 2 8.32 13.29 21.66
N VAL A 3 8.09 13.34 20.34
CA VAL A 3 7.97 14.61 19.60
C VAL A 3 6.69 15.39 19.96
N LEU A 4 5.58 14.69 20.25
CA LEU A 4 4.33 15.31 20.70
C LEU A 4 4.51 15.98 22.07
N LEU A 5 5.22 15.32 23.00
CA LEU A 5 5.53 15.88 24.32
C LEU A 5 6.42 17.14 24.24
N GLN A 6 7.15 17.30 23.13
CA GLN A 6 7.94 18.51 22.85
C GLN A 6 7.15 19.60 22.12
N GLY A 7 5.82 19.44 21.96
CA GLY A 7 4.98 20.39 21.23
C GLY A 7 5.17 20.36 19.70
N ARG A 8 5.80 19.30 19.16
CA ARG A 8 6.05 19.14 17.72
C ARG A 8 5.11 18.11 17.12
N GLN A 9 4.70 18.31 15.86
CA GLN A 9 3.94 17.30 15.14
C GLN A 9 4.87 16.19 14.59
N PRO A 10 4.58 14.90 14.84
CA PRO A 10 5.27 13.80 14.18
C PRO A 10 5.05 13.86 12.68
N LYS A 11 6.13 13.76 11.91
CA LYS A 11 6.04 13.51 10.48
C LYS A 11 5.92 12.02 10.25
N LEU A 12 4.78 11.59 9.73
CA LEU A 12 4.62 10.23 9.26
C LEU A 12 5.27 10.11 7.86
N PRO A 13 5.83 8.94 7.52
CA PRO A 13 6.22 8.67 6.13
C PRO A 13 5.03 8.89 5.22
N ASP A 14 5.26 9.52 4.07
CA ASP A 14 4.23 9.69 3.03
C ASP A 14 4.81 9.34 1.66
N TYR A 15 5.40 8.15 1.62
CA TYR A 15 5.96 7.58 0.41
C TYR A 15 5.63 6.07 0.37
N PRO A 16 5.63 5.45 -0.82
CA PRO A 16 5.28 4.06 -0.98
C PRO A 16 6.20 3.10 -0.22
N MET A 17 5.63 2.03 0.31
CA MET A 17 6.36 0.94 0.98
C MET A 17 7.44 0.33 0.08
N CYS A 18 7.26 0.38 -1.25
CA CYS A 18 8.27 -0.06 -2.22
C CYS A 18 9.67 0.55 -2.01
N ILE A 19 9.76 1.81 -1.56
CA ILE A 19 11.06 2.47 -1.31
C ILE A 19 11.77 1.76 -0.14
N GLU A 20 11.10 1.59 0.99
CA GLU A 20 11.64 0.84 2.13
C GLU A 20 11.96 -0.61 1.74
N CYS A 21 11.07 -1.28 1.01
CA CYS A 21 11.26 -2.66 0.57
C CYS A 21 12.56 -2.86 -0.24
N LYS A 22 12.84 -1.94 -1.17
CA LYS A 22 14.06 -1.96 -1.98
C LYS A 22 15.30 -1.55 -1.20
N LEU A 23 15.20 -0.62 -0.26
CA LEU A 23 16.30 -0.27 0.66
C LEU A 23 16.70 -1.45 1.57
N HIS A 24 15.77 -2.35 1.86
CA HIS A 24 16.02 -3.60 2.60
C HIS A 24 16.42 -4.77 1.69
N GLU A 25 16.69 -4.52 0.41
CA GLU A 25 17.16 -5.52 -0.57
C GLU A 25 16.21 -6.72 -0.74
N ASN A 26 14.92 -6.53 -0.43
CA ASN A 26 13.93 -7.59 -0.61
C ASN A 26 13.72 -7.87 -2.10
N ILE A 27 13.72 -9.16 -2.45
CA ILE A 27 13.29 -9.62 -3.77
C ILE A 27 11.82 -9.24 -3.95
N CYS A 28 11.49 -8.59 -5.08
CA CYS A 28 10.12 -8.19 -5.35
C CYS A 28 9.23 -9.43 -5.50
N VAL A 29 8.11 -9.47 -4.79
CA VAL A 29 7.19 -10.62 -4.85
C VAL A 29 6.50 -10.77 -6.21
N TYR A 30 6.45 -9.71 -7.02
CA TYR A 30 6.01 -9.80 -8.43
C TYR A 30 6.92 -10.72 -9.26
N GLU A 31 8.23 -10.77 -8.97
CA GLU A 31 9.16 -11.73 -9.60
C GLU A 31 8.87 -13.19 -9.22
N ARG A 32 8.03 -13.40 -8.20
CA ARG A 32 7.58 -14.70 -7.71
C ARG A 32 6.13 -15.00 -8.12
N GLY A 33 5.55 -14.20 -9.02
CA GLY A 33 4.17 -14.35 -9.48
C GLY A 33 3.11 -14.01 -8.42
N GLN A 34 3.46 -13.21 -7.41
CA GLN A 34 2.55 -12.75 -6.36
C GLN A 34 2.21 -11.26 -6.54
N VAL A 35 1.05 -10.85 -6.04
CA VAL A 35 0.63 -9.44 -6.00
C VAL A 35 1.01 -8.75 -4.70
N CYS A 36 1.10 -7.42 -4.72
CA CYS A 36 1.52 -6.61 -3.58
C CYS A 36 0.88 -5.22 -3.60
N LEU A 37 0.31 -4.79 -2.47
CA LEU A 37 -0.27 -3.45 -2.30
C LEU A 37 0.78 -2.37 -1.94
N GLY A 38 2.06 -2.75 -1.91
CA GLY A 38 3.18 -1.87 -1.56
C GLY A 38 3.26 -0.55 -2.33
N PRO A 39 2.94 -0.49 -3.64
CA PRO A 39 3.02 0.73 -4.43
C PRO A 39 2.08 1.86 -3.95
N ILE A 40 0.93 1.51 -3.36
CA ILE A 40 -0.07 2.46 -2.89
C ILE A 40 -0.05 2.63 -1.36
N THR A 41 0.69 1.78 -0.65
CA THR A 41 0.68 1.73 0.81
C THR A 41 1.79 2.59 1.41
N ARG A 42 1.46 3.33 2.45
CA ARG A 42 2.42 4.12 3.24
C ARG A 42 3.51 3.25 3.88
N ALA A 43 4.75 3.72 3.80
CA ALA A 43 5.91 3.11 4.45
C ALA A 43 5.91 3.25 6.00
N GLY A 44 6.96 2.76 6.66
CA GLY A 44 7.16 2.86 8.12
C GLY A 44 6.93 1.54 8.88
N CYS A 45 6.77 0.42 8.16
CA CYS A 45 6.69 -0.93 8.74
C CYS A 45 7.94 -1.76 8.47
N ASN A 46 9.01 -1.16 7.92
CA ASN A 46 10.27 -1.81 7.55
C ASN A 46 10.08 -2.98 6.58
N ALA A 47 9.08 -2.89 5.69
CA ALA A 47 8.76 -3.91 4.69
C ALA A 47 8.68 -5.34 5.28
N VAL A 48 8.08 -5.49 6.45
CA VAL A 48 8.04 -6.77 7.17
C VAL A 48 7.40 -7.90 6.35
N CYS A 49 6.31 -7.65 5.60
CA CYS A 49 5.69 -8.72 4.81
C CYS A 49 6.61 -9.22 3.68
N PRO A 50 7.18 -8.34 2.82
CA PRO A 50 8.16 -8.75 1.81
C PRO A 50 9.41 -9.43 2.38
N ALA A 51 9.89 -9.02 3.55
CA ALA A 51 11.04 -9.65 4.21
C ALA A 51 10.80 -11.13 4.54
N TYR A 52 9.54 -11.52 4.75
CA TYR A 52 9.13 -12.92 4.93
C TYR A 52 8.51 -13.54 3.68
N GLY A 53 8.65 -12.89 2.52
CA GLY A 53 8.24 -13.44 1.22
C GLY A 53 6.75 -13.29 0.88
N TYR A 54 6.02 -12.40 1.57
CA TYR A 54 4.62 -12.09 1.28
C TYR A 54 4.45 -10.69 0.66
N GLY A 55 3.38 -10.51 -0.11
CA GLY A 55 2.95 -9.18 -0.57
C GLY A 55 2.53 -8.28 0.60
N CYS A 56 2.66 -6.96 0.40
CA CYS A 56 2.10 -5.99 1.34
C CYS A 56 0.57 -6.01 1.27
N GLU A 57 -0.07 -5.93 2.43
CA GLU A 57 -1.53 -5.99 2.60
C GLU A 57 -2.19 -4.62 2.79
N GLY A 58 -1.46 -3.51 2.79
CA GLY A 58 -2.09 -2.18 2.91
C GLY A 58 -2.43 -1.72 4.33
N CYS A 59 -2.01 -2.44 5.38
CA CYS A 59 -2.39 -2.14 6.77
C CYS A 59 -1.91 -0.78 7.33
N ARG A 60 -1.02 -0.07 6.62
CA ARG A 60 -0.57 1.29 6.97
C ARG A 60 -1.37 2.39 6.26
N GLY A 61 -2.34 2.01 5.44
CA GLY A 61 -3.18 2.93 4.67
C GLY A 61 -2.48 3.47 3.42
N LEU A 62 -3.25 4.18 2.62
CA LEU A 62 -2.78 4.80 1.38
C LEU A 62 -1.72 5.90 1.64
N VAL A 63 -0.82 6.07 0.67
CA VAL A 63 -0.05 7.33 0.51
C VAL A 63 -1.00 8.47 0.13
N SER A 64 -0.58 9.74 0.26
CA SER A 64 -1.50 10.89 0.06
C SER A 64 -2.11 11.01 -1.34
N ALA A 65 -1.41 10.58 -2.39
CA ALA A 65 -1.90 10.64 -3.77
C ALA A 65 -1.51 9.36 -4.52
N PRO A 66 -2.16 8.22 -4.21
CA PRO A 66 -1.88 6.97 -4.90
C PRO A 66 -2.46 7.02 -6.31
N ASN A 67 -1.74 6.48 -7.30
CA ASN A 67 -2.32 6.26 -8.62
C ASN A 67 -3.11 4.94 -8.61
N MET A 68 -4.36 4.99 -8.14
CA MET A 68 -5.20 3.80 -7.97
C MET A 68 -5.65 3.16 -9.28
N GLU A 69 -5.87 3.96 -10.33
CA GLU A 69 -6.25 3.47 -11.65
C GLU A 69 -5.16 2.55 -12.22
N SER A 70 -3.94 3.09 -12.40
CA SER A 70 -2.82 2.28 -12.90
C SER A 70 -2.47 1.13 -11.98
N PHE A 71 -2.66 1.28 -10.66
CA PHE A 71 -2.41 0.20 -9.73
C PHE A 71 -3.40 -0.98 -9.90
N GLN A 72 -4.69 -0.70 -10.10
CA GLN A 72 -5.68 -1.74 -10.37
C GLN A 72 -5.42 -2.45 -11.70
N GLU A 73 -4.99 -1.72 -12.74
CA GLU A 73 -4.57 -2.31 -14.01
C GLU A 73 -3.40 -3.29 -13.83
N VAL A 74 -2.40 -2.93 -13.01
CA VAL A 74 -1.26 -3.82 -12.71
C VAL A 74 -1.74 -5.09 -12.00
N LEU A 75 -2.66 -5.00 -11.04
CA LEU A 75 -3.21 -6.19 -10.38
C LEU A 75 -3.98 -7.09 -11.35
N ALA A 76 -4.77 -6.50 -12.25
CA ALA A 76 -5.49 -7.24 -13.28
C ALA A 76 -4.54 -7.96 -14.26
N GLN A 77 -3.45 -7.29 -14.67
CA GLN A 77 -2.40 -7.90 -15.49
C GLN A 77 -1.70 -9.09 -14.81
N HIS A 78 -1.71 -9.13 -13.48
CA HIS A 78 -1.17 -10.23 -12.67
C HIS A 78 -2.22 -11.27 -12.27
N GLY A 79 -3.37 -11.27 -12.94
CA GLY A 79 -4.34 -12.37 -12.90
C GLY A 79 -5.42 -12.24 -11.84
N LEU A 80 -5.56 -11.10 -11.17
CA LEU A 80 -6.69 -10.86 -10.27
C LEU A 80 -7.90 -10.36 -11.06
N SER A 81 -9.06 -10.95 -10.77
CA SER A 81 -10.36 -10.42 -11.15
C SER A 81 -10.69 -9.15 -10.37
N GLN A 82 -11.62 -8.34 -10.87
CA GLN A 82 -12.07 -7.13 -10.17
C GLN A 82 -12.58 -7.42 -8.75
N SER A 83 -13.30 -8.53 -8.54
CA SER A 83 -13.76 -8.94 -7.22
C SER A 83 -12.61 -9.26 -6.27
N GLU A 84 -11.56 -9.95 -6.75
CA GLU A 84 -10.37 -10.25 -5.93
C GLU A 84 -9.59 -8.96 -5.60
N ILE A 85 -9.54 -8.00 -6.53
CA ILE A 85 -8.95 -6.68 -6.29
C ILE A 85 -9.73 -5.96 -5.18
N ASP A 86 -11.06 -5.87 -5.30
CA ASP A 86 -11.91 -5.22 -4.31
C ASP A 86 -11.82 -5.93 -2.94
N GLU A 87 -11.84 -7.26 -2.90
CA GLU A 87 -11.64 -8.04 -1.66
C GLU A 87 -10.29 -7.74 -1.03
N LYS A 88 -9.21 -7.73 -1.81
CA LYS A 88 -7.86 -7.48 -1.30
C LYS A 88 -7.69 -6.06 -0.78
N LEU A 89 -8.28 -5.07 -1.46
CA LEU A 89 -8.30 -3.69 -0.98
C LEU A 89 -9.17 -3.54 0.28
N SER A 90 -10.28 -4.26 0.37
CA SER A 90 -11.23 -4.12 1.48
C SER A 90 -10.64 -4.49 2.85
N LEU A 91 -9.65 -5.40 2.89
CA LEU A 91 -9.11 -5.94 4.14
C LEU A 91 -8.62 -4.85 5.12
N PHE A 92 -7.93 -3.83 4.60
CA PHE A 92 -7.42 -2.72 5.42
C PHE A 92 -7.78 -1.34 4.87
N LEU A 93 -8.22 -1.23 3.62
CA LEU A 93 -8.36 0.07 2.94
C LEU A 93 -9.81 0.47 2.68
N THR A 94 -10.81 -0.31 3.12
CA THR A 94 -12.25 -0.09 2.84
C THR A 94 -12.65 1.40 2.92
N ASN A 95 -12.42 2.06 4.06
CA ASN A 95 -12.82 3.46 4.23
C ASN A 95 -12.12 4.40 3.25
N GLN A 96 -10.84 4.19 2.96
CA GLN A 96 -10.08 5.05 2.05
C GLN A 96 -10.52 4.84 0.60
N THR A 97 -10.78 3.59 0.21
CA THR A 97 -11.23 3.25 -1.15
C THR A 97 -12.68 3.66 -1.41
N LEU A 98 -13.54 3.68 -0.40
CA LEU A 98 -14.89 4.21 -0.53
C LEU A 98 -14.86 5.73 -0.77
N LEU A 99 -14.07 6.45 0.04
CA LEU A 99 -13.90 7.90 -0.13
C LEU A 99 -13.33 8.25 -1.51
N GLU A 100 -12.35 7.50 -2.01
CA GLU A 100 -11.87 7.72 -3.38
C GLU A 100 -12.95 7.47 -4.45
N LYS A 101 -13.75 6.41 -4.31
CA LYS A 101 -14.86 6.14 -5.25
C LYS A 101 -15.88 7.28 -5.23
N GLU A 102 -16.19 7.84 -4.06
CA GLU A 102 -17.07 9.00 -3.90
C GLU A 102 -16.48 10.29 -4.51
N LEU A 103 -15.16 10.51 -4.38
CA LEU A 103 -14.47 11.68 -4.93
C LEU A 103 -14.36 11.66 -6.46
N VAL A 104 -14.33 10.47 -7.08
CA VAL A 104 -14.23 10.30 -8.54
C VAL A 104 -15.61 10.32 -9.22
N HIS A 105 -16.69 9.99 -8.50
CA HIS A 105 -18.06 9.92 -9.05
C HIS A 105 -19.00 11.03 -8.52
N GLY A 106 -18.47 12.03 -7.83
CA GLY A 106 -19.18 13.18 -7.27
C GLY A 106 -19.03 14.47 -8.08
#